data_AF-A0A1V4V9R5-F1
#
_entry.id   AF-A0A1V4V9R5-F1
#
_cell.length_a   1.000
_cell.length_b   1.000
_cell.length_c   1.000
_cell.angle_alpha   90.00
_cell.angle_beta   90.00
_cell.angle_gamma   90.00
#
_symmetry.space_group_name_H-M   'P 1'
#
loop_
_entity.id
_entity.type
_entity.pdbx_description
1 polymer ?
#
loop_
_entity_poly.entity_id
_entity_poly.type
_entity_poly.pdbx_seq_one_letter_code
_entity_poly.pdbx_strand_id
1 'polypeptide(L)'
;MRYRTEDDRLRRLEAALSEGTVSTTDEAGEVVRLTGSGLQVGFELLRIADDMGLEDAYLLRPDDLPDDVAREAALWSRAEVRDEHGTAAKAVQELCISIMQNDGE
;
A
#
# COMPACT_ATOMS: atom_id res chain seq x y z
N MET A 1 1.77 -22.70 -8.85
CA MET A 1 3.11 -22.69 -8.20
C MET A 1 3.89 -21.38 -8.43
N ARG A 2 3.39 -20.43 -9.25
CA ARG A 2 4.04 -19.14 -9.58
C ARG A 2 3.94 -18.09 -8.45
N TYR A 3 2.80 -18.04 -7.76
CA TYR A 3 2.51 -17.06 -6.70
C TYR A 3 3.37 -17.19 -5.42
N ARG A 4 3.77 -18.41 -5.01
CA ARG A 4 4.64 -18.58 -3.82
C ARG A 4 6.02 -17.95 -4.02
N THR A 5 6.57 -18.03 -5.23
CA THR A 5 7.88 -17.46 -5.54
C THR A 5 7.87 -15.94 -5.64
N GLU A 6 6.72 -15.34 -5.95
CA GLU A 6 6.54 -13.88 -6.01
C GLU A 6 6.40 -13.30 -4.60
N ASP A 7 5.61 -13.92 -3.73
CA ASP A 7 5.47 -13.53 -2.32
C ASP A 7 6.81 -13.64 -1.55
N ASP A 8 7.56 -14.73 -1.73
CA ASP A 8 8.88 -14.89 -1.09
C ASP A 8 9.92 -13.87 -1.59
N ARG A 9 9.81 -13.43 -2.84
CA ARG A 9 10.69 -12.39 -3.40
C ARG A 9 10.27 -11.01 -2.90
N LEU A 10 8.97 -10.77 -2.79
CA LEU A 10 8.40 -9.53 -2.27
C LEU A 10 8.80 -9.32 -0.81
N ARG A 11 8.63 -10.34 0.04
CA ARG A 11 9.06 -10.29 1.45
C ARG A 11 10.55 -9.99 1.61
N ARG A 12 11.39 -10.56 0.74
CA ARG A 12 12.84 -10.27 0.74
C ARG A 12 13.14 -8.83 0.32
N LEU A 13 12.41 -8.30 -0.66
CA LEU A 13 12.54 -6.92 -1.11
C LEU A 13 12.07 -5.94 -0.03
N GLU A 14 10.91 -6.22 0.57
CA GLU A 14 10.35 -5.46 1.69
C GLU A 14 11.31 -5.41 2.88
N ALA A 15 11.90 -6.56 3.25
CA ALA A 15 12.90 -6.63 4.31
C ALA A 15 14.19 -5.85 3.97
N ALA A 16 14.60 -5.83 2.70
CA ALA A 16 15.78 -5.08 2.25
C ALA A 16 15.53 -3.56 2.20
N LEU A 17 14.28 -3.13 2.09
CA LEU A 17 13.87 -1.72 2.04
C LEU A 17 13.35 -1.20 3.40
N SER A 18 13.25 -2.06 4.41
CA SER A 18 12.65 -1.80 5.73
C SER A 18 13.49 -0.90 6.65
N GLU A 19 14.26 0.06 6.14
CA GLU A 19 14.98 0.98 7.00
C GLU A 19 14.01 1.99 7.64
N GLY A 20 13.73 1.78 8.93
CA GLY A 20 12.94 2.68 9.77
C GLY A 20 11.45 2.30 9.88
N THR A 21 10.73 3.12 10.64
CA THR A 21 9.27 3.02 10.80
C THR A 21 8.64 4.29 10.29
N VAL A 22 7.60 4.17 9.46
CA VAL A 22 6.82 5.33 9.02
C VAL A 22 5.72 5.60 10.04
N SER A 23 5.57 6.85 10.45
CA SER A 23 4.51 7.24 11.40
C SER A 23 3.23 7.59 10.65
N THR A 24 2.09 7.19 11.19
CA THR A 24 0.76 7.53 10.66
C THR A 24 -0.24 7.60 11.81
N THR A 25 -1.50 7.91 11.52
CA THR A 25 -2.61 7.78 12.47
C THR A 25 -3.68 6.85 11.92
N ASP A 26 -4.31 6.07 12.81
CA ASP A 26 -5.50 5.31 12.47
C ASP A 26 -6.76 6.21 12.42
N GLU A 27 -7.93 5.59 12.23
CA GLU A 27 -9.22 6.29 12.17
C GLU A 27 -9.64 6.92 13.49
N ALA A 28 -9.13 6.41 14.62
CA ALA A 28 -9.36 6.98 15.95
C ALA A 28 -8.40 8.15 16.26
N GLY A 29 -7.42 8.41 15.39
CA GLY A 29 -6.37 9.40 15.59
C GLY A 29 -5.21 8.90 16.45
N GLU A 30 -5.15 7.60 16.74
CA GLU A 30 -4.06 7.00 17.50
C GLU A 30 -2.83 6.80 16.61
N VAL A 31 -1.65 7.01 17.21
CA VAL A 31 -0.38 6.91 16.48
C VAL A 31 -0.08 5.45 16.15
N VAL A 32 0.14 5.17 14.87
CA VAL A 32 0.54 3.86 14.35
C VAL A 32 1.93 3.95 13.71
N ARG A 33 2.72 2.89 13.87
CA ARG A 33 4.05 2.75 13.26
C ARG A 33 3.98 1.66 12.19
N LEU A 34 4.12 2.06 10.94
CA LEU A 34 4.23 1.14 9.81
C LEU A 34 5.69 0.71 9.67
N THR A 35 5.88 -0.58 9.40
CA THR A 35 7.20 -1.18 9.15
C THR A 35 7.32 -1.51 7.67
N GLY A 36 8.54 -1.44 7.13
CA GLY A 36 8.77 -1.77 5.73
C GLY A 36 8.50 -0.60 4.78
N SER A 37 8.42 -0.94 3.50
CA SER A 37 8.15 -0.01 2.40
C SER A 37 6.70 -0.02 1.91
N GLY A 38 5.84 -0.89 2.45
CA GLY A 38 4.45 -1.01 2.05
C GLY A 38 4.28 -1.71 0.70
N LEU A 39 5.32 -2.36 0.16
CA LEU A 39 5.20 -3.05 -1.13
C LEU A 39 4.20 -4.19 -1.05
N GLN A 40 3.99 -4.78 0.13
CA GLN A 40 2.98 -5.81 0.30
C GLN A 40 1.57 -5.28 -0.02
N VAL A 41 1.15 -4.17 0.58
CA VAL A 41 -0.12 -3.53 0.23
C VAL A 41 -0.12 -3.04 -1.22
N GLY A 42 0.98 -2.46 -1.71
CA GLY A 42 1.10 -2.03 -3.10
C GLY A 42 0.88 -3.16 -4.12
N PHE A 43 1.43 -4.34 -3.88
CA PHE A 43 1.24 -5.51 -4.75
C PHE A 43 -0.17 -6.09 -4.66
N GLU A 44 -0.78 -6.10 -3.48
CA GLU A 44 -2.18 -6.53 -3.33
C GLU A 44 -3.12 -5.61 -4.11
N LEU A 45 -2.90 -4.29 -4.07
CA LEU A 45 -3.67 -3.32 -4.88
C LEU A 45 -3.51 -3.59 -6.38
N LEU A 46 -2.28 -3.80 -6.86
CA LEU A 46 -2.04 -4.15 -8.27
C LEU A 46 -2.76 -5.44 -8.67
N ARG A 47 -2.77 -6.45 -7.78
CA ARG A 47 -3.46 -7.72 -8.02
C ARG A 47 -4.98 -7.53 -8.09
N ILE A 48 -5.56 -6.75 -7.17
CA ILE A 48 -7.00 -6.46 -7.18
C ILE A 48 -7.39 -5.74 -8.48
N ALA A 49 -6.60 -4.76 -8.93
CA ALA A 49 -6.85 -4.06 -10.19
C ALA A 49 -6.83 -5.02 -11.40
N ASP A 50 -5.85 -5.92 -11.46
CA ASP A 50 -5.73 -6.95 -12.51
C ASP A 50 -6.90 -7.94 -12.47
N ASP A 51 -7.28 -8.42 -11.28
CA ASP A 51 -8.42 -9.32 -11.07
C ASP A 51 -9.76 -8.68 -11.51
N MET A 52 -9.87 -7.35 -11.42
CA MET A 52 -11.02 -6.57 -11.88
C MET A 52 -10.95 -6.20 -13.37
N GLY A 53 -9.82 -6.43 -14.03
CA GLY A 53 -9.58 -6.04 -15.42
C GLY A 53 -9.43 -4.53 -15.64
N LEU A 54 -8.98 -3.80 -14.63
CA LEU A 54 -8.70 -2.37 -14.74
C LEU A 54 -7.40 -2.14 -15.52
N GLU A 55 -7.34 -1.05 -16.28
CA GLU A 55 -6.12 -0.68 -17.02
C GLU A 55 -4.99 -0.22 -16.09
N ASP A 56 -5.34 0.31 -14.92
CA ASP A 56 -4.40 0.79 -13.91
C ASP A 56 -5.00 0.66 -12.49
N ALA A 57 -4.16 0.39 -11.50
CA ALA A 57 -4.54 0.36 -10.09
C ALA A 57 -4.91 1.74 -9.54
N TYR A 58 -4.49 2.83 -10.20
CA TYR A 58 -4.97 4.18 -9.87
C TYR A 58 -6.47 4.38 -10.13
N LEU A 59 -7.14 3.44 -10.81
CA LEU A 59 -8.59 3.46 -11.01
C LEU A 59 -9.37 2.75 -9.90
N LEU A 60 -8.68 2.08 -8.97
CA LEU A 60 -9.33 1.48 -7.81
C LEU A 60 -9.97 2.55 -6.93
N ARG A 61 -11.09 2.18 -6.31
CA ARG A 61 -11.78 2.96 -5.30
C ARG A 61 -11.73 2.24 -3.96
N PRO A 62 -11.98 2.93 -2.84
CA PRO A 62 -11.98 2.30 -1.53
C PRO A 62 -12.96 1.12 -1.43
N ASP A 63 -14.13 1.25 -2.06
CA ASP A 63 -15.19 0.22 -2.08
C ASP A 63 -14.83 -1.02 -2.91
N ASP A 64 -13.80 -0.94 -3.75
CA ASP A 64 -13.31 -2.07 -4.54
C ASP A 64 -12.36 -2.97 -3.71
N LEU A 65 -11.92 -2.51 -2.54
CA LEU A 65 -10.91 -3.18 -1.72
C LEU A 65 -11.53 -4.09 -0.64
N PRO A 66 -10.96 -5.27 -0.38
CA PRO A 66 -11.24 -6.03 0.84
C PRO A 66 -10.94 -5.21 2.11
N ASP A 67 -11.72 -5.39 3.17
CA ASP A 67 -11.64 -4.59 4.42
C ASP A 67 -10.22 -4.46 5.00
N ASP A 68 -9.44 -5.55 4.96
CA ASP A 68 -8.08 -5.58 5.48
C ASP A 68 -7.12 -4.74 4.62
N VAL A 69 -7.23 -4.86 3.29
CA VAL A 69 -6.47 -4.06 2.32
C VAL A 69 -6.90 -2.60 2.36
N ALA A 70 -8.20 -2.31 2.45
CA ALA A 70 -8.74 -0.97 2.58
C ALA A 70 -8.17 -0.25 3.80
N ARG A 71 -8.18 -0.93 4.95
CA ARG A 71 -7.62 -0.39 6.20
C ARG A 71 -6.12 -0.14 6.10
N GLU A 72 -5.36 -1.06 5.51
CA GLU A 72 -3.91 -0.88 5.35
C GLU A 72 -3.59 0.25 4.35
N ALA A 73 -4.30 0.32 3.22
CA ALA A 73 -4.19 1.41 2.26
C ALA A 73 -4.53 2.77 2.90
N ALA A 74 -5.55 2.83 3.76
CA ALA A 74 -5.91 4.04 4.50
C ALA A 74 -4.83 4.46 5.53
N LEU A 75 -4.08 3.53 6.11
CA LEU A 75 -2.93 3.87 6.96
C LEU A 75 -1.76 4.42 6.13
N TRP A 76 -1.47 3.80 4.99
CA TRP A 76 -0.41 4.23 4.08
C TRP A 76 -0.72 5.56 3.41
N SER A 77 -1.98 5.85 3.07
CA SER A 77 -2.37 7.14 2.48
C SER A 77 -2.12 8.33 3.42
N ARG A 78 -2.15 8.08 4.74
CA ARG A 78 -1.89 9.08 5.80
C ARG A 78 -0.45 9.07 6.32
N ALA A 79 0.38 8.14 5.86
CA ALA A 79 1.71 7.92 6.41
C ALA A 79 2.65 9.09 6.13
N GLU A 80 3.48 9.49 7.10
CA GLU A 80 4.53 10.50 6.92
C GLU A 80 5.76 9.91 6.21
N VAL A 81 5.64 9.62 4.92
CA VAL A 81 6.78 9.14 4.13
C VAL A 81 7.76 10.29 3.84
N ARG A 82 9.06 10.02 4.00
CA ARG A 82 10.17 10.96 3.83
C ARG A 82 11.22 10.34 2.93
N ASP A 83 12.19 11.13 2.49
CA ASP A 83 13.27 10.66 1.61
C ASP A 83 14.02 9.44 2.16
N GLU A 84 14.21 9.39 3.48
CA GLU A 84 14.88 8.28 4.19
C GLU A 84 14.12 6.94 4.12
N HIS A 85 12.80 6.97 3.87
CA HIS A 85 11.98 5.76 3.72
C HIS A 85 12.04 5.17 2.30
N GLY A 86 12.73 5.84 1.37
CA GLY A 86 13.01 5.33 0.03
C GLY A 86 11.87 5.49 -0.99
N THR A 87 12.21 5.27 -2.26
CA THR A 87 11.30 5.47 -3.40
C THR A 87 10.10 4.53 -3.38
N ALA A 88 10.27 3.31 -2.87
CA ALA A 88 9.19 2.32 -2.78
C ALA A 88 8.06 2.80 -1.85
N ALA A 89 8.40 3.28 -0.65
CA ALA A 89 7.43 3.79 0.31
C ALA A 89 6.67 5.01 -0.25
N LYS A 90 7.35 5.88 -0.99
CA LYS A 90 6.71 7.04 -1.65
C LYS A 90 5.71 6.60 -2.71
N ALA A 91 6.10 5.69 -3.59
CA ALA A 91 5.22 5.20 -4.64
C ALA A 91 3.98 4.48 -4.07
N VAL A 92 4.15 3.70 -3.00
CA VAL A 92 3.03 3.04 -2.30
C VAL A 92 2.11 4.08 -1.67
N GLN A 93 2.67 5.08 -0.99
CA GLN A 93 1.88 6.17 -0.41
C GLN A 93 1.09 6.93 -1.47
N GLU A 94 1.72 7.31 -2.58
CA GLU A 94 1.06 8.01 -3.70
C GLU A 94 -0.10 7.21 -4.28
N LEU A 95 0.09 5.91 -4.51
CA LEU A 95 -0.97 5.01 -4.96
C LEU A 95 -2.13 4.97 -3.94
N CYS A 96 -1.82 4.77 -2.66
CA CYS A 96 -2.83 4.72 -1.61
C CYS A 96 -3.59 6.04 -1.47
N ILE A 97 -2.92 7.19 -1.59
CA ILE A 97 -3.57 8.52 -1.59
C ILE A 97 -4.57 8.61 -2.75
N SER A 98 -4.16 8.24 -3.96
CA SER A 98 -5.02 8.32 -5.13
C SER A 98 -6.26 7.44 -4.98
N ILE A 99 -6.09 6.19 -4.57
CA ILE A 99 -7.22 5.26 -4.38
C ILE A 99 -8.17 5.79 -3.31
N MET A 100 -7.64 6.29 -2.19
CA MET A 100 -8.47 6.82 -1.10
C MET A 100 -9.18 8.14 -1.44
N GLN A 101 -8.81 8.80 -2.54
CA GLN A 101 -9.43 10.05 -3.03
C GLN A 101 -10.33 9.82 -4.24
N ASN A 102 -10.39 8.60 -4.79
CA ASN A 102 -11.28 8.26 -5.89
C ASN A 102 -12.71 8.08 -5.38
N ASP A 103 -13.40 9.20 -5.18
CA ASP A 103 -14.85 9.22 -5.01
C ASP A 103 -15.47 9.02 -6.40
N GLY A 104 -16.04 7.85 -6.67
CA GLY A 104 -16.62 7.52 -7.97
C GLY A 104 -17.68 8.54 -8.40
N GLU A 105 -17.40 9.30 -9.48
CA GLU A 105 -18.40 10.09 -10.22
C GLU A 105 -19.38 9.21 -10.99
#